data_AF-A0A813ZTW4-F1
#
_entry.id   AF-A0A813ZTW4-F1
#
_cell.length_a   1.000
_cell.length_b   1.000
_cell.length_c   1.000
_cell.angle_alpha   90.00
_cell.angle_beta   90.00
_cell.angle_gamma   90.00
#
_symmetry.space_group_name_H-M   'P 1'
#
loop_
_entity.id
_entity.type
_entity.pdbx_description
1 polymer ?
#
loop_
_entity_poly.entity_id
_entity_poly.type
_entity_poly.pdbx_seq_one_letter_code
_entity_poly.pdbx_strand_id
1 'polypeptide(L)'
;MHKSYQATVPVSNRFLKKKWDDKYYSNHLISVRHAQARIDATPPQTYLHLHMKFKKLQLEEERTATIERDNRILLEKMAHIMRTTGSVDSHNDYQLKSLNQGKRRQDLLRVSKENENIIKRLIAQKLDTNRDNWKDNWSKNTLYLNNIAKYDADWYLSKPNGHQLNNGKYMSKRCQSIPREDNKPITNVENKYEKEKTMKDNND
;
A
#
# COMPACT_ATOMS: atom_id res chain seq x y z
N MET A 1 14.02 48.11 -97.06
CA MET A 1 15.09 47.94 -98.07
C MET A 1 15.37 46.45 -98.27
N HIS A 2 15.01 45.88 -99.42
CA HIS A 2 15.35 44.48 -99.73
C HIS A 2 16.77 44.44 -100.33
N LYS A 3 17.72 43.81 -99.63
CA LYS A 3 19.08 43.62 -100.14
C LYS A 3 19.11 42.44 -101.11
N SER A 4 19.58 42.65 -102.33
CA SER A 4 19.79 41.57 -103.29
C SER A 4 20.97 40.68 -102.87
N TYR A 5 20.86 39.36 -103.02
CA TYR A 5 21.92 38.40 -102.69
C TYR A 5 23.22 38.73 -103.44
N GLN A 6 24.33 39.02 -102.75
CA GLN A 6 25.63 39.31 -103.37
C GLN A 6 26.54 38.09 -103.23
N ALA A 7 26.99 37.52 -104.36
CA ALA A 7 27.95 36.42 -104.35
C ALA A 7 29.34 36.95 -104.04
N THR A 8 30.07 36.28 -103.14
CA THR A 8 31.44 36.65 -102.74
C THR A 8 32.50 36.19 -103.74
N VAL A 9 32.14 35.27 -104.63
CA VAL A 9 33.00 34.70 -105.68
C VAL A 9 32.31 34.85 -107.04
N PRO A 10 33.07 35.00 -108.15
CA PRO A 10 32.48 35.07 -109.47
C PRO A 10 31.73 33.77 -109.80
N VAL A 11 30.48 33.90 -110.24
CA VAL A 11 29.60 32.76 -110.54
C VAL A 11 28.84 32.99 -111.83
N SER A 12 28.69 31.93 -112.63
CA SER A 12 27.93 31.97 -113.88
C SER A 12 26.43 32.13 -113.65
N ASN A 13 25.88 31.54 -112.58
CA ASN A 13 24.46 31.63 -112.22
C ASN A 13 24.27 32.04 -110.74
N ARG A 14 23.82 33.29 -110.54
CA ARG A 14 23.61 33.90 -109.22
C ARG A 14 22.44 33.29 -108.44
N PHE A 15 21.41 32.81 -109.12
CA PHE A 15 20.24 32.18 -108.47
C PHE A 15 20.59 30.83 -107.86
N LEU A 16 21.30 29.99 -108.63
CA LEU A 16 21.78 28.70 -108.12
C LEU A 16 22.75 28.90 -106.97
N LYS A 17 23.68 29.86 -107.09
CA LYS A 17 24.63 30.15 -106.02
C LYS A 17 23.93 30.59 -104.72
N LYS A 18 22.92 31.46 -104.80
CA LYS A 18 22.08 31.83 -103.65
C LYS A 18 21.46 30.60 -102.99
N LYS A 19 20.80 29.75 -103.78
CA LYS A 19 20.13 28.53 -103.28
C LYS A 19 21.09 27.60 -102.53
N TRP A 20 22.30 27.44 -103.05
CA TRP A 20 23.32 26.61 -102.41
C TRP A 20 23.87 27.25 -101.13
N ASP A 21 24.15 28.55 -101.15
CA ASP A 21 24.65 29.26 -99.97
C ASP A 21 23.61 29.26 -98.84
N ASP A 22 22.33 29.47 -99.16
CA ASP A 22 21.23 29.38 -98.20
C ASP A 22 21.17 27.97 -97.57
N LYS A 23 21.36 26.92 -98.38
CA LYS A 23 21.40 25.53 -97.91
C LYS A 23 22.63 25.21 -97.05
N TYR A 24 23.81 25.70 -97.44
CA TYR A 24 25.02 25.50 -96.65
C TYR A 24 24.94 26.24 -95.32
N TYR A 25 24.40 27.45 -95.35
CA TYR A 25 24.15 28.22 -94.14
C TYR A 25 23.15 27.52 -93.23
N SER A 26 22.03 27.01 -93.76
CA SER A 26 21.08 26.24 -92.94
C SER A 26 21.72 24.99 -92.35
N ASN A 27 22.51 24.25 -93.13
CA ASN A 27 23.20 23.05 -92.65
C ASN A 27 24.24 23.41 -91.58
N HIS A 28 25.00 24.49 -91.75
CA HIS A 28 25.95 24.97 -90.76
C HIS A 28 25.25 25.33 -89.45
N LEU A 29 24.13 26.07 -89.51
CA LEU A 29 23.34 26.39 -88.33
C LEU A 29 22.84 25.15 -87.61
N ILE A 30 22.41 24.11 -88.35
CA ILE A 30 22.03 22.82 -87.79
C ILE A 30 23.24 22.18 -87.09
N SER A 31 24.41 22.12 -87.72
CA SER A 31 25.62 21.56 -87.11
C SER A 31 26.07 22.31 -85.85
N VAL A 32 26.00 23.65 -85.86
CA VAL A 32 26.32 24.47 -84.68
C VAL A 32 25.32 24.24 -83.56
N ARG A 33 24.02 24.15 -83.88
CA ARG A 33 22.96 23.90 -82.90
C ARG A 33 23.07 22.52 -82.26
N HIS A 34 23.49 21.52 -83.02
CA HIS A 34 23.66 20.14 -82.54
C HIS A 34 25.08 19.82 -82.08
N ALA A 35 26.00 20.79 -82.08
CA ALA A 35 27.34 20.60 -81.55
C ALA A 35 27.26 20.33 -80.03
N GLN A 36 27.62 19.12 -79.63
CA GLN A 36 27.64 18.73 -78.22
C GLN A 36 28.89 19.25 -77.52
N ALA A 37 28.76 19.62 -76.25
CA ALA A 37 29.92 19.95 -75.41
C ALA A 37 30.80 18.71 -75.25
N ARG A 38 32.12 18.87 -75.43
CA ARG A 38 33.09 17.78 -75.30
C ARG A 38 33.38 17.39 -73.85
N ILE A 39 33.09 18.30 -72.92
CA ILE A 39 33.35 18.17 -71.49
C ILE A 39 32.00 18.23 -70.80
N ASP A 40 31.78 17.31 -69.87
CA ASP A 40 30.65 17.37 -68.97
C ASP A 40 30.79 18.58 -68.04
N ALA A 41 29.86 19.52 -68.16
CA ALA A 41 29.78 20.71 -67.32
C ALA A 41 28.66 20.60 -66.28
N THR A 42 28.05 19.42 -66.13
CA THR A 42 27.00 19.23 -65.12
C THR A 42 27.61 19.23 -63.71
N PRO A 43 26.90 19.82 -62.72
CA PRO A 43 27.37 19.77 -61.35
C PRO A 43 27.32 18.33 -60.83
N PRO A 44 28.27 17.94 -59.95
CA PRO A 44 28.26 16.62 -59.34
C PRO A 44 27.00 16.42 -58.48
N GLN A 45 26.60 15.16 -58.31
CA GLN A 45 25.45 14.81 -57.49
C GLN A 45 25.65 15.27 -56.04
N THR A 46 24.72 16.07 -55.53
CA THR A 46 24.71 16.51 -54.13
C THR A 46 24.05 15.45 -53.24
N TYR A 47 24.72 15.03 -52.18
CA TYR A 47 24.12 14.12 -51.20
C TYR A 47 23.52 14.88 -50.01
N LEU A 48 22.38 14.40 -49.52
CA LEU A 48 21.65 15.05 -48.43
C LEU A 48 22.43 15.03 -47.10
N HIS A 49 23.21 13.97 -46.84
CA HIS A 49 24.01 13.83 -45.62
C HIS A 49 25.18 14.82 -45.52
N LEU A 50 25.58 15.47 -46.62
CA LEU A 50 26.57 16.57 -46.60
C LEU A 50 25.96 17.85 -46.04
N HIS A 51 24.66 18.06 -46.25
CA HIS A 51 23.94 19.27 -45.87
C HIS A 51 23.18 19.08 -44.55
N MET A 52 22.78 17.84 -44.24
CA MET A 52 21.99 17.49 -43.07
C MET A 52 22.69 16.46 -42.19
N LYS A 53 22.75 16.76 -40.89
CA LYS A 53 23.29 15.86 -39.86
C LYS A 53 22.18 14.95 -39.33
N PHE A 54 21.88 13.86 -40.04
CA PHE A 54 20.79 12.94 -39.68
C PHE A 54 20.86 12.42 -38.24
N LYS A 55 22.07 12.05 -37.76
CA LYS A 55 22.22 11.57 -36.38
C LYS A 55 21.88 12.62 -35.33
N LYS A 56 22.20 13.90 -35.62
CA LYS A 56 21.84 15.01 -34.74
C LYS A 56 20.32 15.18 -34.69
N LEU A 57 19.67 15.18 -35.85
CA LEU A 57 18.21 15.31 -35.96
C LEU A 57 17.50 14.18 -35.19
N GLN A 58 17.95 12.93 -35.38
CA GLN A 58 17.43 11.77 -34.66
C GLN A 58 17.56 11.93 -33.14
N LEU A 59 18.74 12.33 -32.64
CA LEU A 59 18.95 12.49 -31.19
C LEU A 59 18.09 13.61 -30.60
N GLU A 60 17.85 14.67 -31.37
CA GLU A 60 16.98 15.77 -30.97
C GLU A 60 15.53 15.31 -30.86
N GLU A 61 15.04 14.53 -31.82
CA GLU A 61 13.72 13.91 -31.80
C GLU A 61 13.54 12.90 -30.65
N GLU A 62 14.53 12.03 -30.41
CA GLU A 62 14.52 11.09 -29.29
C GLU A 62 14.49 11.83 -27.94
N ARG A 63 15.25 12.92 -27.82
CA ARG A 63 15.24 13.77 -26.63
C ARG A 63 13.88 14.43 -26.42
N THR A 64 13.28 15.01 -27.46
CA THR A 64 11.95 15.65 -27.34
C THR A 64 10.87 14.63 -27.00
N ALA A 65 10.89 13.45 -27.63
CA ALA A 65 9.95 12.37 -27.32
C ALA A 65 10.08 11.85 -25.87
N THR A 66 11.29 11.89 -25.30
CA THR A 66 11.52 11.55 -23.89
C THR A 66 10.90 12.59 -22.98
N ILE A 67 11.18 13.86 -23.23
CA ILE A 67 10.62 14.99 -22.47
C ILE A 67 9.08 14.99 -22.52
N GLU A 68 8.49 14.75 -23.69
CA GLU A 68 7.04 14.71 -23.86
C GLU A 68 6.38 13.57 -23.07
N ARG A 69 7.00 12.38 -23.06
CA ARG A 69 6.54 11.24 -22.27
C ARG A 69 6.60 11.54 -20.78
N ASP A 70 7.71 12.08 -20.32
CA ASP A 70 7.90 12.43 -18.91
C ASP A 70 6.92 13.52 -18.46
N ASN A 71 6.72 14.54 -19.30
CA ASN A 71 5.72 15.58 -19.06
C ASN A 71 4.30 15.00 -19.00
N ARG A 72 3.94 14.06 -19.89
CA ARG A 72 2.64 13.39 -19.84
C ARG A 72 2.44 12.64 -18.53
N ILE A 73 3.41 11.84 -18.11
CA ILE A 73 3.37 11.08 -16.85
C ILE A 73 3.26 12.04 -15.65
N LEU A 74 4.04 13.13 -15.67
CA LEU A 74 4.00 14.14 -14.61
C LEU A 74 2.62 14.78 -14.51
N LEU A 75 2.03 15.19 -15.64
CA LEU A 75 0.70 15.78 -15.69
C LEU A 75 -0.38 14.80 -15.22
N GLU A 76 -0.27 13.52 -15.59
CA GLU A 76 -1.18 12.49 -15.11
C GLU A 76 -1.11 12.33 -13.58
N LYS A 77 0.10 12.28 -13.03
CA LYS A 77 0.32 12.21 -11.57
C LYS A 77 -0.19 13.47 -10.86
N MET A 78 0.08 14.65 -11.40
CA MET A 78 -0.45 15.91 -10.85
C MET A 78 -1.97 15.93 -10.89
N ALA A 79 -2.58 15.57 -12.02
CA ALA A 79 -4.03 15.48 -12.14
C ALA A 79 -4.62 14.46 -11.15
N HIS A 80 -3.97 13.32 -10.94
CA HIS A 80 -4.37 12.35 -9.92
C HIS A 80 -4.32 12.96 -8.51
N ILE A 81 -3.21 13.60 -8.13
CA ILE A 81 -3.07 14.27 -6.82
C ILE A 81 -4.15 15.34 -6.62
N MET A 82 -4.39 16.17 -7.65
CA MET A 82 -5.41 17.21 -7.63
C MET A 82 -6.83 16.65 -7.45
N ARG A 83 -7.13 15.50 -8.09
CA ARG A 83 -8.44 14.82 -7.93
C ARG A 83 -8.59 14.17 -6.55
N THR A 84 -7.54 13.52 -6.03
CA THR A 84 -7.59 12.69 -4.82
C THR A 84 -7.17 13.46 -3.55
N THR A 85 -7.19 14.80 -3.59
CA THR A 85 -6.81 15.72 -2.48
C THR A 85 -5.46 15.40 -1.81
N GLY A 86 -4.54 14.76 -2.52
CA GLY A 86 -3.21 14.42 -2.00
C GLY A 86 -3.18 13.40 -0.85
N SER A 87 -4.21 12.56 -0.69
CA SER A 87 -4.19 11.50 0.34
C SER A 87 -3.13 10.46 -0.02
N VAL A 88 -2.02 10.45 0.72
CA VAL A 88 -0.99 9.41 0.66
C VAL A 88 -1.45 8.26 1.56
N ASP A 89 -1.49 7.03 1.05
CA ASP A 89 -1.68 5.85 1.86
C ASP A 89 -0.41 5.55 2.66
N SER A 90 -0.18 6.31 3.73
CA SER A 90 0.92 6.06 4.67
C SER A 90 0.68 4.81 5.53
N HIS A 91 0.05 3.78 4.98
CA HIS A 91 -0.12 2.47 5.59
C HIS A 91 1.17 1.68 5.36
N ASN A 92 2.16 1.97 6.19
CA ASN A 92 3.35 1.15 6.25
C ASN A 92 3.03 -0.10 7.09
N ASP A 93 2.72 -1.22 6.44
CA ASP A 93 2.53 -2.54 7.07
C ASP A 93 3.85 -3.17 7.56
N TYR A 94 4.74 -2.32 8.11
CA TYR A 94 6.00 -2.76 8.65
C TYR A 94 5.78 -3.44 10.01
N GLN A 95 5.87 -4.77 10.02
CA GLN A 95 5.91 -5.53 11.25
C GLN A 95 7.30 -5.43 11.89
N LEU A 96 7.37 -4.81 13.07
CA LEU A 96 8.59 -4.71 13.88
C LEU A 96 9.11 -6.13 14.21
N LYS A 97 10.23 -6.51 13.61
CA LYS A 97 10.90 -7.79 13.89
C LYS A 97 11.75 -7.64 15.16
N SER A 98 11.29 -8.20 16.27
CA SER A 98 12.10 -8.32 17.49
C SER A 98 12.92 -9.61 17.43
N LEU A 99 14.23 -9.52 17.66
CA LEU A 99 15.12 -10.68 17.80
C LEU A 99 14.63 -11.68 18.86
N ASN A 100 13.89 -11.19 19.88
CA ASN A 100 13.39 -12.00 20.99
C ASN A 100 11.96 -12.54 20.78
N GLN A 101 11.35 -12.33 19.61
CA GLN A 101 9.98 -12.75 19.33
C GLN A 101 9.80 -14.27 19.45
N GLY A 102 10.79 -15.05 19.01
CA GLY A 102 10.79 -16.51 19.15
C GLY A 102 10.76 -16.97 20.61
N LYS A 103 11.63 -16.38 21.44
CA LYS A 103 11.70 -16.70 22.88
C LYS A 103 10.40 -16.31 23.60
N ARG A 104 9.86 -15.12 23.31
CA ARG A 104 8.58 -14.67 23.88
C ARG A 104 7.42 -15.60 23.50
N ARG A 105 7.38 -16.10 22.27
CA ARG A 105 6.36 -17.06 21.82
C ARG A 105 6.48 -18.40 22.57
N GLN A 106 7.70 -18.92 22.75
CA GLN A 106 7.92 -20.15 23.51
C GLN A 106 7.55 -20.00 24.99
N ASP A 107 7.86 -18.86 25.60
CA ASP A 107 7.50 -18.58 26.99
C ASP A 107 5.99 -18.45 27.17
N LEU A 108 5.29 -17.81 26.22
CA LEU A 108 3.83 -17.75 26.21
C LEU A 108 3.20 -19.15 26.16
N LEU A 109 3.72 -20.04 25.30
CA LEU A 109 3.23 -21.41 25.21
C LEU A 109 3.48 -22.19 26.51
N ARG A 110 4.66 -22.02 27.11
CA ARG A 110 5.01 -22.64 28.39
C ARG A 110 4.06 -22.20 29.49
N VAL A 111 3.91 -20.89 29.70
CA VAL A 111 3.03 -20.31 30.72
C VAL A 111 1.58 -20.73 30.48
N SER A 112 1.12 -20.72 29.22
CA SER A 112 -0.23 -21.18 28.89
C SER A 112 -0.44 -22.64 29.25
N LYS A 113 0.56 -23.50 29.03
CA LYS A 113 0.46 -24.92 29.38
C LYS A 113 0.49 -25.16 30.88
N GLU A 114 1.34 -24.43 31.59
CA GLU A 114 1.39 -24.46 33.06
C GLU A 114 0.05 -24.01 33.66
N ASN A 115 -0.53 -22.92 33.14
CA ASN A 115 -1.85 -22.44 33.54
C ASN A 115 -2.95 -23.48 33.28
N GLU A 116 -2.95 -24.12 32.11
CA GLU A 116 -3.90 -25.19 31.78
C GLU A 116 -3.80 -26.35 32.80
N ASN A 117 -2.57 -26.75 33.16
CA ASN A 117 -2.34 -27.80 34.14
C ASN A 117 -2.80 -27.41 35.55
N ILE A 118 -2.58 -26.15 35.96
CA ILE A 118 -3.09 -25.61 37.24
C ILE A 118 -4.61 -25.68 37.26
N ILE A 119 -5.27 -25.21 36.20
CA ILE A 119 -6.73 -25.24 36.10
C ILE A 119 -7.25 -26.68 36.19
N LYS A 120 -6.64 -27.63 35.47
CA LYS A 120 -7.01 -29.05 35.56
C LYS A 120 -6.89 -29.59 36.98
N ARG A 121 -5.83 -29.22 37.72
CA ARG A 121 -5.67 -29.61 39.13
C ARG A 121 -6.72 -28.97 40.01
N LEU A 122 -7.02 -27.68 39.85
CA LEU A 122 -8.06 -26.99 40.61
C LEU A 122 -9.45 -27.59 40.37
N ILE A 123 -9.75 -27.99 39.14
CA ILE A 123 -11.03 -28.64 38.78
C ILE A 123 -11.08 -30.08 39.33
N ALA A 124 -9.99 -30.83 39.24
CA ALA A 124 -9.91 -32.21 39.73
C ALA A 124 -9.91 -32.29 41.26
N GLN A 125 -9.40 -31.27 41.94
CA GLN A 125 -9.42 -31.16 43.39
C GLN A 125 -10.87 -31.01 43.86
N LYS A 126 -11.44 -32.08 44.43
CA LYS A 126 -12.69 -32.00 45.16
C LYS A 126 -12.48 -31.11 46.38
N LEU A 127 -13.34 -30.10 46.56
CA LEU A 127 -13.37 -29.32 47.79
C LEU A 127 -13.83 -30.24 48.94
N ASP A 128 -12.93 -30.57 49.86
CA ASP A 128 -13.24 -31.34 51.08
C ASP A 128 -14.12 -30.56 52.09
N THR A 129 -14.54 -29.35 51.72
CA THR A 129 -15.46 -28.55 52.52
C THR A 129 -16.87 -29.12 52.39
N ASN A 130 -17.13 -30.21 53.12
CA ASN A 130 -18.50 -30.57 53.48
C ASN A 130 -19.03 -29.43 54.36
N ARG A 131 -19.71 -28.47 53.71
CA ARG A 131 -20.24 -27.26 54.36
C ARG A 131 -21.13 -27.60 55.53
N ASP A 132 -21.82 -28.74 55.44
CA ASP A 132 -22.73 -29.21 56.48
C ASP A 132 -21.93 -29.78 57.66
N ASN A 133 -20.84 -30.51 57.41
CA ASN A 133 -19.91 -30.94 58.47
C ASN A 133 -19.28 -29.74 59.22
N TRP A 134 -19.01 -28.64 58.53
CA TRP A 134 -18.51 -27.41 59.18
C TRP A 134 -19.57 -26.75 60.06
N LYS A 135 -20.84 -26.72 59.61
CA LYS A 135 -21.96 -26.24 60.44
C LYS A 135 -22.19 -27.12 61.65
N ASP A 136 -22.14 -28.44 61.47
CA ASP A 136 -22.34 -29.41 62.54
C ASP A 136 -21.22 -29.33 63.58
N ASN A 137 -19.96 -29.26 63.13
CA ASN A 137 -18.82 -29.04 64.03
C ASN A 137 -18.89 -27.69 64.74
N TRP A 138 -19.33 -26.63 64.05
CA TRP A 138 -19.55 -25.32 64.68
C TRP A 138 -20.65 -25.38 65.74
N SER A 139 -21.75 -26.09 65.47
CA SER A 139 -22.85 -26.29 66.41
C SER A 139 -22.41 -27.07 67.65
N LYS A 140 -21.70 -28.19 67.47
CA LYS A 140 -21.11 -28.98 68.57
C LYS A 140 -20.13 -28.17 69.40
N ASN A 141 -19.25 -27.41 68.73
CA ASN A 141 -18.28 -26.55 69.42
C ASN A 141 -18.99 -25.44 70.21
N THR A 142 -20.05 -24.85 69.66
CA THR A 142 -20.87 -23.86 70.37
C THR A 142 -21.54 -24.48 71.60
N LEU A 143 -22.04 -25.71 71.49
CA LEU A 143 -22.58 -26.45 72.63
C LEU A 143 -21.50 -26.71 73.69
N TYR A 144 -20.32 -27.18 73.31
CA TYR A 144 -19.21 -27.37 74.25
C TYR A 144 -18.80 -26.07 74.93
N LEU A 145 -18.73 -24.97 74.17
CA LEU A 145 -18.43 -23.64 74.69
C LEU A 145 -19.47 -23.18 75.71
N ASN A 146 -20.77 -23.38 75.44
CA ASN A 146 -21.84 -23.09 76.41
C ASN A 146 -21.73 -23.98 77.66
N ASN A 147 -21.39 -25.26 77.50
CA ASN A 147 -21.29 -26.20 78.62
C ASN A 147 -20.09 -25.90 79.56
N ILE A 148 -18.98 -25.37 79.02
CA ILE A 148 -17.80 -24.99 79.83
C ILE A 148 -17.82 -23.50 80.22
N ALA A 149 -18.81 -22.73 79.75
CA ALA A 149 -18.91 -21.32 80.07
C ALA A 149 -19.29 -21.15 81.55
N LYS A 150 -18.51 -20.35 82.26
CA LYS A 150 -18.77 -19.99 83.66
C LYS A 150 -19.98 -19.06 83.82
N TYR A 151 -20.38 -18.37 82.75
CA TYR A 151 -21.43 -17.36 82.73
C TYR A 151 -22.31 -17.55 81.48
N ASP A 152 -23.61 -17.33 81.61
CA ASP A 152 -24.58 -17.50 80.51
C ASP A 152 -24.26 -16.62 79.30
N ALA A 153 -24.68 -17.01 78.10
CA ALA A 153 -24.38 -16.30 76.85
C ALA A 153 -24.75 -14.80 76.87
N ASP A 154 -25.72 -14.42 77.72
CA ASP A 154 -26.25 -13.07 77.89
C ASP A 154 -25.82 -12.42 79.22
N TRP A 155 -24.79 -12.94 79.89
CA TRP A 155 -24.36 -12.47 81.22
C TRP A 155 -23.96 -10.99 81.28
N TYR A 156 -23.65 -10.38 80.13
CA TYR A 156 -23.32 -8.96 80.01
C TYR A 156 -24.56 -8.04 79.84
N LEU A 157 -25.77 -8.60 79.66
CA LEU A 157 -27.01 -7.85 79.45
C LEU A 157 -27.75 -7.52 80.76
N SER A 158 -27.47 -8.22 81.86
CA SER A 158 -28.07 -7.94 83.17
C SER A 158 -27.02 -7.45 84.16
N LYS A 159 -27.04 -6.14 84.46
CA LYS A 159 -26.35 -5.59 85.63
C LYS A 159 -27.37 -5.35 86.75
N PRO A 160 -27.14 -5.80 87.99
CA PRO A 160 -27.90 -5.31 89.12
C PRO A 160 -27.45 -3.87 89.36
N ASN A 161 -28.40 -2.93 89.27
CA ASN A 161 -28.28 -1.48 89.46
C ASN A 161 -28.10 -0.66 88.17
N GLY A 162 -29.23 -0.33 87.55
CA GLY A 162 -29.70 1.06 87.58
C GLY A 162 -29.16 2.05 86.55
N HIS A 163 -28.41 1.63 85.53
CA HIS A 163 -28.11 2.51 84.39
C HIS A 163 -28.36 1.81 83.05
N GLN A 164 -29.37 2.28 82.32
CA GLN A 164 -29.55 1.94 80.91
C GLN A 164 -28.29 2.39 80.16
N LEU A 165 -27.44 1.43 79.77
CA LEU A 165 -26.42 1.71 78.79
C LEU A 165 -27.12 1.92 77.44
N ASN A 166 -27.04 3.14 76.93
CA ASN A 166 -27.34 3.44 75.53
C ASN A 166 -26.48 2.53 74.66
N ASN A 167 -27.08 1.50 74.07
CA ASN A 167 -26.39 0.53 73.22
C ASN A 167 -26.02 1.15 71.87
N GLY A 168 -25.01 2.02 71.90
CA GLY A 168 -24.19 2.32 70.74
C GLY A 168 -23.23 1.15 70.48
N LYS A 169 -23.54 0.37 69.43
CA LYS A 169 -22.55 -0.26 68.55
C LYS A 169 -21.45 -1.10 69.22
N TYR A 170 -21.79 -2.11 70.02
CA TYR A 170 -20.89 -3.25 70.23
C TYR A 170 -21.66 -4.58 70.12
N MET A 171 -22.46 -4.70 69.06
CA MET A 171 -22.73 -6.01 68.50
C MET A 171 -21.49 -6.46 67.74
N SER A 172 -20.95 -7.60 68.15
CA SER A 172 -20.01 -8.38 67.37
C SER A 172 -20.47 -8.42 65.92
N LYS A 173 -19.71 -7.80 65.00
CA LYS A 173 -19.92 -7.95 63.56
C LYS A 173 -19.59 -9.39 63.18
N ARG A 174 -20.47 -10.33 63.51
CA ARG A 174 -20.37 -11.72 63.10
C ARG A 174 -21.57 -12.05 62.22
N CYS A 175 -21.26 -12.23 60.94
CA CYS A 175 -22.11 -12.75 59.88
C CYS A 175 -23.31 -11.88 59.47
N GLN A 176 -23.03 -10.74 58.82
CA GLN A 176 -23.93 -10.29 57.77
C GLN A 176 -23.71 -11.23 56.57
N SER A 177 -24.67 -12.09 56.29
CA SER A 177 -24.74 -12.75 54.99
C SER A 177 -24.92 -11.66 53.94
N ILE A 178 -23.86 -11.35 53.20
CA ILE A 178 -23.97 -10.58 51.95
C ILE A 178 -24.95 -11.37 51.07
N PRO A 179 -26.05 -10.78 50.58
CA PRO A 179 -26.90 -11.43 49.60
C PRO A 179 -26.02 -11.81 48.41
N ARG A 180 -25.98 -13.11 48.07
CA ARG A 180 -25.30 -13.53 46.85
C ARG A 180 -26.12 -12.98 45.70
N GLU A 181 -25.56 -12.04 44.94
CA GLU A 181 -26.04 -11.79 43.59
C GLU A 181 -25.96 -13.11 42.83
N ASP A 182 -27.09 -13.51 42.26
CA ASP A 182 -27.18 -14.71 41.44
C ASP A 182 -26.11 -14.67 40.35
N ASN A 183 -25.28 -15.71 40.31
CA ASN A 183 -24.30 -15.91 39.26
C ASN A 183 -25.04 -16.00 37.92
N LYS A 184 -25.04 -14.90 37.14
CA LYS A 184 -25.24 -15.01 35.70
C LYS A 184 -24.12 -15.92 35.16
N PRO A 185 -24.44 -16.95 34.35
CA PRO A 185 -23.42 -17.79 33.79
C PRO A 185 -22.49 -16.94 32.92
N ILE A 186 -21.18 -17.05 33.13
CA ILE A 186 -20.17 -16.44 32.27
C ILE A 186 -20.13 -17.25 30.96
N THR A 187 -21.15 -17.10 30.12
CA THR A 187 -21.14 -17.56 28.74
C THR A 187 -20.84 -16.36 27.87
N ASN A 188 -19.59 -15.89 27.83
CA ASN A 188 -19.15 -14.86 26.87
C ASN A 188 -17.61 -14.69 26.81
N VAL A 189 -16.85 -15.79 26.86
CA VAL A 189 -15.39 -15.75 26.58
C VAL A 189 -15.03 -16.50 25.30
N GLU A 190 -15.86 -17.46 24.85
CA GLU A 190 -15.60 -18.24 23.64
C GLU A 190 -15.95 -17.47 22.34
N ASN A 191 -16.93 -16.56 22.37
CA ASN A 191 -17.40 -15.84 21.17
C ASN A 191 -16.43 -14.77 20.63
N LYS A 192 -15.35 -14.44 21.34
CA LYS A 192 -14.37 -13.46 20.87
C LYS A 192 -13.28 -14.09 19.98
N TYR A 193 -12.98 -15.38 20.19
CA TYR A 193 -11.95 -16.09 19.42
C TYR A 193 -12.48 -16.70 18.12
N GLU A 194 -13.78 -16.96 18.00
CA GLU A 194 -14.36 -17.51 16.75
C GLU A 194 -14.73 -16.44 15.72
N LYS A 195 -15.18 -15.24 16.15
CA LYS A 195 -15.46 -14.12 15.23
C LYS A 195 -14.21 -13.56 14.55
N GLU A 196 -13.04 -13.66 15.18
CA GLU A 196 -11.77 -13.22 14.59
C GLU A 196 -11.17 -14.27 13.64
N LYS A 197 -11.62 -15.53 13.69
CA LYS A 197 -11.16 -16.61 12.81
C LYS A 197 -11.94 -16.62 11.49
N THR A 198 -13.25 -16.41 11.52
CA THR A 198 -14.10 -16.42 10.32
C THR A 198 -13.96 -15.19 9.41
N MET A 199 -13.38 -14.09 9.90
CA MET A 199 -13.07 -12.92 9.07
C MET A 199 -11.72 -13.03 8.32
N LYS A 200 -10.89 -14.03 8.61
CA LYS A 200 -9.63 -14.28 7.88
C LYS A 200 -9.79 -15.25 6.70
N ASP A 201 -10.80 -16.12 6.74
CA ASP A 201 -10.98 -17.16 5.72
C ASP A 201 -11.87 -16.72 4.54
N ASN A 202 -12.31 -15.46 4.48
CA ASN A 202 -13.17 -14.91 3.42
C ASN A 202 -12.47 -13.85 2.52
N ASN A 203 -11.14 -13.75 2.59
CA ASN A 203 -10.32 -12.83 1.80
C ASN A 203 -9.15 -13.54 1.10
N ASP A 204 -9.40 -14.74 0.57
CA ASP A 204 -8.57 -15.42 -0.43
C ASP A 204 -9.41 -15.70 -1.69
#